data_AF-A0A4U5QMQ1-F1
#
_entry.id   AF-A0A4U5QMQ1-F1
#
_cell.length_a   1.000
_cell.length_b   1.000
_cell.length_c   1.000
_cell.angle_alpha   90.00
_cell.angle_beta   90.00
_cell.angle_gamma   90.00
#
_symmetry.space_group_name_H-M   'P 1'
#
loop_
_entity.id
_entity.type
_entity.pdbx_description
1 polymer ?
#
loop_
_entity_poly.entity_id
_entity_poly.type
_entity_poly.pdbx_seq_one_letter_code
_entity_poly.pdbx_strand_id
1 'polypeptide(L)'
;GEQKRGDCASGVECFMKQYDVSEKKAIEEIQKMVANGWKDINEDCMRPTNAPMLLLQHIVNLVRVTDVVYGDDDDAYTIPLSLKDYVTLLYVEQVPMCE
;
A
#
# COMPACT_ATOMS: atom_id res chain seq x y z
N GLY A 1 -16.28 0.91 6.73
CA GLY A 1 -16.10 0.92 5.27
C GLY A 1 -16.82 2.12 4.69
N GLU A 2 -16.21 2.73 3.68
CA GLU A 2 -16.70 3.91 2.92
C GLU A 2 -18.18 3.77 2.53
N GLN A 3 -18.60 2.56 2.13
CA GLN A 3 -19.98 2.23 1.79
C GLN A 3 -20.99 2.46 2.93
N LYS A 4 -20.62 2.16 4.18
CA LYS A 4 -21.50 2.40 5.36
C LYS A 4 -21.64 3.89 5.68
N ARG A 5 -20.70 4.72 5.23
CA ARG A 5 -20.67 6.16 5.46
C ARG A 5 -21.42 6.94 4.37
N GLY A 6 -21.80 6.28 3.27
CA GLY A 6 -22.42 6.94 2.12
C GLY A 6 -21.44 7.80 1.33
N ASP A 7 -20.13 7.49 1.42
CA ASP A 7 -19.09 8.18 0.66
C ASP A 7 -19.20 7.84 -0.85
N CYS A 8 -18.36 8.46 -1.68
CA CYS A 8 -18.31 8.13 -3.11
C CYS A 8 -17.98 6.64 -3.34
N ALA A 9 -18.38 6.11 -4.51
CA ALA A 9 -18.18 4.70 -4.82
C ALA A 9 -16.69 4.32 -4.74
N SER A 10 -16.38 3.31 -3.95
CA SER A 10 -15.03 2.77 -3.77
C SER A 10 -14.52 2.12 -5.07
N GLY A 11 -13.20 1.92 -5.16
CA GLY A 11 -12.58 1.22 -6.30
C GLY A 11 -13.14 -0.19 -6.50
N VAL A 12 -13.44 -0.91 -5.42
CA VAL A 12 -14.06 -2.25 -5.45
C VAL A 12 -15.48 -2.16 -6.03
N GLU A 13 -16.31 -1.22 -5.57
CA GLU A 13 -17.67 -1.03 -6.09
C GLU A 13 -17.67 -0.63 -7.58
N CYS A 14 -16.74 0.23 -7.98
CA CYS A 14 -16.57 0.60 -9.38
C CYS A 14 -16.19 -0.62 -10.23
N PHE A 15 -15.26 -1.45 -9.77
CA PHE A 15 -14.85 -2.67 -10.46
C PHE A 15 -16.00 -3.68 -10.57
N MET A 16 -16.71 -3.94 -9.48
CA MET A 16 -17.88 -4.81 -9.46
C MET A 16 -18.93 -4.35 -10.47
N LYS A 17 -19.24 -3.05 -10.48
CA LYS A 17 -20.25 -2.48 -11.39
C LYS A 17 -19.80 -2.51 -12.85
N GLN A 18 -18.52 -2.29 -13.12
CA GLN A 18 -17.98 -2.26 -14.47
C GLN A 18 -17.94 -3.65 -15.12
N TYR A 19 -17.58 -4.68 -14.34
CA TYR A 19 -17.35 -6.03 -14.85
C TYR A 19 -18.43 -7.04 -14.47
N ASP A 20 -19.46 -6.61 -13.72
CA ASP A 20 -20.55 -7.44 -13.20
C ASP A 20 -20.04 -8.68 -12.43
N VAL A 21 -19.16 -8.42 -11.46
CA VAL A 21 -18.50 -9.46 -10.65
C VAL A 21 -18.81 -9.31 -9.17
N SER A 22 -18.61 -10.40 -8.40
CA SER A 22 -18.73 -10.36 -6.94
C SER A 22 -17.62 -9.53 -6.30
N GLU A 23 -17.87 -9.03 -5.08
CA GLU A 23 -16.90 -8.27 -4.28
C GLU A 23 -15.59 -9.04 -4.10
N LYS A 24 -15.68 -10.32 -3.71
CA LYS A 24 -14.50 -11.19 -3.57
C LYS A 24 -13.68 -11.23 -4.86
N LYS A 25 -14.35 -11.38 -6.01
CA LYS A 25 -13.68 -11.43 -7.32
C LYS A 25 -13.04 -10.08 -7.67
N ALA A 26 -13.71 -8.97 -7.38
CA ALA A 26 -13.15 -7.64 -7.57
C ALA A 26 -11.89 -7.42 -6.71
N ILE A 27 -11.92 -7.79 -5.43
CA ILE A 27 -10.75 -7.71 -4.53
C ILE A 27 -9.59 -8.57 -5.06
N GLU A 28 -9.86 -9.83 -5.44
CA GLU A 28 -8.84 -10.72 -6.01
C GLU A 28 -8.18 -10.14 -7.27
N GLU A 29 -8.96 -9.53 -8.18
CA GLU A 29 -8.40 -8.91 -9.38
C GLU A 29 -7.64 -7.63 -9.08
N ILE A 30 -8.13 -6.78 -8.17
CA ILE A 30 -7.42 -5.57 -7.72
C ILE A 30 -6.08 -5.95 -7.07
N GLN A 31 -6.04 -6.99 -6.22
CA GLN A 31 -4.81 -7.50 -5.62
C GLN A 31 -3.81 -8.00 -6.68
N LYS A 32 -4.29 -8.64 -7.77
CA LYS A 32 -3.42 -9.00 -8.90
C LYS A 32 -2.88 -7.77 -9.63
N MET A 33 -3.69 -6.72 -9.79
CA MET A 33 -3.23 -5.46 -10.40
C MET A 33 -2.13 -4.82 -9.55
N VAL A 34 -2.29 -4.79 -8.22
CA VAL A 34 -1.25 -4.33 -7.29
C VAL A 34 0.02 -5.18 -7.42
N ALA A 35 -0.09 -6.50 -7.41
CA ALA A 35 1.05 -7.41 -7.55
C ALA A 35 1.78 -7.25 -8.89
N ASN A 36 1.05 -6.97 -9.97
CA ASN A 36 1.66 -6.68 -11.27
C ASN A 36 2.34 -5.30 -11.28
N GLY A 37 1.71 -4.27 -10.71
CA GLY A 37 2.35 -2.95 -10.56
C GLY A 37 3.66 -3.02 -9.76
N TRP A 38 3.74 -3.88 -8.74
CA TRP A 38 4.99 -4.15 -8.02
C TRP A 38 6.08 -4.77 -8.92
N LYS A 39 5.72 -5.67 -9.84
CA LYS A 39 6.67 -6.24 -10.81
C LYS A 39 7.19 -5.18 -11.76
N ASP A 40 6.32 -4.31 -12.26
CA ASP A 40 6.68 -3.23 -13.17
C ASP A 40 7.65 -2.26 -12.50
N ILE A 41 7.36 -1.83 -11.27
CA ILE A 41 8.26 -0.97 -10.46
C ILE A 41 9.64 -1.61 -10.30
N ASN A 42 9.70 -2.91 -9.95
CA ASN A 42 10.95 -3.62 -9.76
C ASN A 42 11.75 -3.73 -11.07
N GLU A 43 11.09 -4.05 -12.18
CA GLU A 43 11.72 -4.12 -13.49
C GLU A 43 12.29 -2.77 -13.92
N ASP A 44 11.52 -1.69 -13.79
CA ASP A 44 11.94 -0.34 -14.16
C ASP A 44 13.10 0.17 -13.30
N CYS A 45 13.14 -0.21 -12.01
CA CYS A 45 14.27 0.13 -11.14
C CYS A 45 15.56 -0.64 -11.48
N MET A 46 15.46 -1.79 -12.15
CA MET A 46 16.63 -2.59 -12.56
C MET A 46 17.17 -2.20 -13.94
N ARG A 47 16.34 -1.61 -14.80
CA ARG A 47 16.75 -1.20 -16.15
C ARG A 47 17.50 0.14 -16.13
N PRO A 48 18.39 0.40 -17.10
CA PRO A 48 18.94 1.73 -17.31
C PRO A 48 17.82 2.75 -17.49
N THR A 49 17.83 3.79 -16.69
CA THR A 49 16.76 4.79 -16.63
C THR A 49 17.33 6.19 -16.74
N ASN A 50 16.57 7.09 -17.37
CA ASN A 50 16.93 8.50 -17.49
C ASN A 50 16.67 9.27 -16.18
N ALA A 51 15.88 8.70 -15.26
CA ALA A 51 15.57 9.32 -13.99
C ALA A 51 16.68 9.06 -12.96
N PRO A 52 17.02 10.04 -12.11
CA PRO A 52 17.90 9.81 -10.97
C PRO A 52 17.38 8.71 -10.04
N MET A 53 18.24 7.76 -9.67
CA MET A 53 17.87 6.63 -8.79
C MET A 53 17.31 7.09 -7.44
N LEU A 54 17.80 8.20 -6.88
CA LEU A 54 17.27 8.78 -5.65
C LEU A 54 15.79 9.16 -5.77
N LEU A 55 15.36 9.69 -6.91
CA LEU A 55 13.95 10.03 -7.15
C LEU A 55 13.09 8.77 -7.27
N LEU A 56 13.59 7.75 -7.97
CA LEU A 56 12.90 6.45 -8.07
C LEU A 56 12.76 5.79 -6.70
N GLN A 57 13.79 5.84 -5.88
CA GLN A 57 13.75 5.32 -4.51
C GLN A 57 12.69 6.00 -3.65
N HIS A 58 12.51 7.32 -3.80
CA HIS A 58 11.42 8.03 -3.11
C HIS A 58 10.03 7.53 -3.54
N ILE A 59 9.81 7.30 -4.84
CA ILE A 59 8.55 6.75 -5.36
C ILE A 59 8.33 5.33 -4.84
N VAL A 60 9.34 4.47 -4.90
CA VAL A 60 9.28 3.10 -4.37
C VAL A 60 8.94 3.12 -2.88
N ASN A 61 9.58 3.99 -2.10
CA ASN A 61 9.31 4.10 -0.67
C ASN A 61 7.89 4.60 -0.39
N LEU A 62 7.33 5.48 -1.24
CA LEU A 62 5.93 5.90 -1.12
C LEU A 62 4.96 4.71 -1.31
N VAL A 63 5.22 3.84 -2.29
CA VAL A 63 4.43 2.62 -2.49
C VAL A 63 4.63 1.64 -1.34
N ARG A 64 5.85 1.49 -0.78
CA ARG A 64 6.07 0.65 0.41
C ARG A 64 5.27 1.11 1.61
N VAL A 65 5.12 2.42 1.79
CA VAL A 65 4.33 2.98 2.90
C VAL A 65 2.87 2.53 2.79
N THR A 66 2.30 2.37 1.60
CA THR A 66 0.91 1.88 1.48
C THR A 66 0.77 0.45 1.98
N ASP A 67 1.76 -0.41 1.73
CA ASP A 67 1.74 -1.79 2.23
C ASP A 67 1.91 -1.87 3.75
N VAL A 68 2.69 -0.95 4.35
CA VAL A 68 2.86 -0.88 5.81
C VAL A 68 1.62 -0.33 6.51
N VAL A 69 0.97 0.68 5.91
CA VAL A 69 -0.13 1.43 6.52
C VAL A 69 -1.49 0.77 6.29
N TYR A 70 -1.68 0.12 5.13
CA TYR A 70 -2.95 -0.50 4.74
C TYR A 70 -2.85 -2.02 4.57
N GLY A 71 -1.75 -2.62 5.04
CA GLY A 71 -1.59 -4.06 5.10
C GLY A 71 -2.60 -4.72 6.05
N ASP A 72 -2.78 -6.04 5.90
CA ASP A 72 -3.64 -6.86 6.76
C ASP A 72 -5.09 -6.35 6.91
N ASP A 73 -5.61 -5.71 5.86
CA ASP A 73 -6.94 -5.08 5.80
C ASP A 73 -7.16 -3.99 6.89
N ASP A 74 -6.08 -3.30 7.30
CA ASP A 74 -6.10 -2.24 8.31
C ASP A 74 -6.15 -0.82 7.68
N ASP A 75 -6.66 0.16 8.45
CA ASP A 75 -6.51 1.59 8.16
C ASP A 75 -5.66 2.22 9.28
N ALA A 76 -4.38 1.86 9.28
CA ALA A 76 -3.43 2.27 10.31
C ALA A 76 -3.11 3.78 10.26
N TYR A 77 -3.54 4.48 9.21
CA TYR A 77 -3.37 5.92 9.12
C TYR A 77 -4.44 6.65 9.93
N THR A 78 -5.71 6.34 9.67
CA THR A 78 -6.83 6.99 10.36
C THR A 78 -7.02 6.44 11.77
N ILE A 79 -6.80 5.13 11.95
CA ILE A 79 -6.90 4.41 13.23
C ILE A 79 -5.51 3.85 13.56
N PRO A 80 -4.62 4.62 14.22
CA PRO A 80 -3.19 4.32 14.29
C PRO A 80 -2.83 3.26 15.36
N LEU A 81 -3.62 2.19 15.47
CA LEU A 81 -3.37 1.12 16.43
C LEU A 81 -2.08 0.36 16.09
N SER A 82 -1.95 -0.11 14.85
CA SER A 82 -0.77 -0.85 14.37
C SER A 82 0.42 0.06 14.05
N LEU A 83 0.18 1.28 13.53
CA LEU A 83 1.26 2.23 13.20
C LEU A 83 1.98 2.79 14.43
N LYS A 84 1.31 2.83 15.59
CA LYS A 84 1.88 3.33 16.85
C LYS A 84 3.12 2.54 17.27
N ASP A 85 3.13 1.23 17.06
CA ASP A 85 4.27 0.39 17.44
C ASP A 85 5.49 0.71 16.58
N TYR A 86 5.29 0.88 15.27
CA TYR A 86 6.35 1.34 14.36
C TYR A 86 6.90 2.72 14.75
N VAL A 87 6.04 3.68 15.08
CA VAL A 87 6.47 5.01 15.53
C VAL A 87 7.28 4.92 16.82
N THR A 88 6.85 4.08 17.76
CA THR A 88 7.53 3.87 19.03
C THR A 88 8.92 3.28 18.80
N LEU A 89 9.04 2.22 17.99
CA LEU A 89 10.32 1.59 17.65
C LEU A 89 11.29 2.52 16.90
N LEU A 90 10.78 3.36 16.01
CA LEU A 90 11.62 4.20 15.15
C LEU A 90 12.03 5.52 15.81
N TYR A 91 11.20 6.09 16.68
CA TYR A 91 11.37 7.46 17.17
C TYR A 91 11.38 7.60 18.69
N VAL A 92 11.00 6.58 19.46
CA VAL A 92 10.93 6.64 20.93
C VAL A 92 11.96 5.71 21.56
N GLU A 93 12.02 4.46 21.11
CA GLU A 93 12.92 3.45 21.64
C GLU A 93 14.33 3.58 21.05
N GLN A 94 15.33 3.30 21.87
CA GLN A 94 16.72 3.22 21.41
C GLN A 94 17.02 1.80 20.95
N VAL A 95 17.74 1.67 19.84
CA VAL A 95 18.28 0.38 19.40
C VAL A 95 19.25 -0.11 20.49
N PRO A 96 19.02 -1.31 21.08
CA PRO A 96 19.93 -1.85 22.07
C PRO A 96 21.32 -2.01 21.45
N MET A 97 22.35 -1.46 22.10
CA MET A 97 23.72 -1.77 21.73
C MET A 97 24.05 -3.15 22.28
N CYS A 98 24.40 -4.08 21.40
CA CYS A 98 25.01 -5.34 21.85
C CYS A 98 26.35 -5.01 22.52
N GLU A 99 26.54 -5.49 23.75
CA GLU A 99 27.88 -5.56 24.39
C GLU A 99 28.77 -6.59 23.68
#